data_AF-A0AAN8IEX5-F1
#
_entry.id   AF-A0AAN8IEX5-F1
#
_cell.length_a   1.000
_cell.length_b   1.000
_cell.length_c   1.000
_cell.angle_alpha   90.00
_cell.angle_beta   90.00
_cell.angle_gamma   90.00
#
_symmetry.space_group_name_H-M   'P 1'
#
loop_
_entity.id
_entity.type
_entity.pdbx_description
1 polymer ?
#
loop_
_entity_poly.entity_id
_entity_poly.type
_entity_poly.pdbx_seq_one_letter_code
_entity_poly.pdbx_strand_id
1 'polypeptide(L)' 'MSPLDFVDFRKYLTPASGFQSLQFRLIENKMGVRCDRRIKYNAQHYKNVFLNEADVKAVEQSETEPSLLTLVQ' A
#
# COMPACT_ATOMS: atom_id res chain seq x y z
N MET A 1 20.60 8.47 -10.97
CA MET A 1 19.55 9.20 -11.70
C MET A 1 19.56 10.63 -11.21
N SER A 2 19.81 11.61 -12.07
CA SER A 2 19.68 13.02 -11.69
C SER A 2 18.20 13.46 -11.72
N PRO A 3 17.82 14.55 -11.04
CA PRO A 3 16.46 15.08 -11.13
C PRO A 3 16.04 15.45 -12.56
N LEU A 4 16.98 15.91 -13.40
CA LEU A 4 16.71 16.25 -14.80
C LEU A 4 16.36 14.99 -15.60
N ASP A 5 17.14 13.92 -15.45
CA ASP A 5 16.87 12.64 -16.12
C ASP A 5 15.48 12.08 -15.73
N PHE A 6 15.03 12.31 -14.50
CA PHE A 6 13.71 11.86 -14.04
C PHE A 6 12.56 12.62 -14.71
N VAL A 7 12.71 13.92 -14.93
CA VAL A 7 11.66 14.76 -15.54
C VAL A 7 11.33 14.26 -16.95
N ASP A 8 12.34 13.82 -17.70
CA ASP A 8 12.19 13.38 -19.09
C ASP A 8 11.21 12.21 -19.26
N PHE A 9 11.13 11.31 -18.28
CA PHE A 9 10.25 10.14 -18.34
C PHE A 9 9.12 10.13 -17.31
N ARG A 10 9.11 11.02 -16.31
CA ARG A 10 8.07 11.08 -15.26
C ARG A 10 6.64 11.07 -15.80
N LYS A 11 6.41 11.72 -16.96
CA LYS A 11 5.09 11.80 -17.59
C LYS A 11 4.50 10.42 -17.93
N TYR A 12 5.35 9.42 -18.22
CA TYR A 12 4.90 8.06 -18.53
C TYR A 12 4.49 7.26 -17.29
N LEU A 13 4.79 7.77 -16.09
CA LEU A 13 4.45 7.11 -14.83
C LEU A 13 3.11 7.58 -14.25
N THR A 14 2.57 8.71 -14.68
CA THR A 14 1.31 9.25 -14.13
C THR A 14 0.12 8.51 -14.74
N PRO A 15 -0.91 8.09 -13.96
CA PRO A 15 -1.17 8.38 -12.54
C PRO A 15 -0.61 7.35 -11.55
N ALA A 16 0.20 6.40 -12.03
CA ALA A 16 0.74 5.34 -11.19
C ALA A 16 1.66 5.88 -10.08
N SER A 17 1.63 5.22 -8.93
CA SER A 17 2.42 5.61 -7.76
C SER A 17 2.70 4.42 -6.85
N GLY A 18 3.65 4.61 -5.92
CA GLY A 18 3.94 3.61 -4.90
C GLY A 18 2.76 3.27 -3.98
N PHE A 19 1.72 4.12 -3.93
CA PHE A 19 0.51 3.81 -3.16
C PHE A 19 -0.20 2.54 -3.66
N GLN A 20 -0.04 2.19 -4.94
CA GLN A 20 -0.61 1.00 -5.57
C GLN A 20 0.25 -0.27 -5.38
N SER A 21 1.34 -0.20 -4.61
CA SER A 21 2.18 -1.37 -4.34
C SER A 21 1.46 -2.34 -3.40
N LEU A 22 0.83 -3.37 -3.97
CA LEU A 22 0.11 -4.41 -3.23
C LEU A 22 1.03 -5.08 -2.20
N GLN A 23 2.19 -5.57 -2.63
CA GLN A 23 3.11 -6.30 -1.76
C GLN A 23 3.57 -5.44 -0.58
N PHE A 24 3.78 -4.14 -0.79
CA PHE A 24 4.14 -3.24 0.31
C PHE A 24 3.05 -3.16 1.37
N ARG A 25 1.76 -3.08 0.97
CA ARG A 25 0.63 -3.10 1.91
C ARG A 25 0.49 -4.43 2.62
N LEU A 26 0.70 -5.54 1.92
CA LEU A 26 0.69 -6.87 2.54
C LEU A 26 1.79 -7.00 3.60
N ILE A 27 3.00 -6.49 3.33
CA ILE A 27 4.11 -6.49 4.30
C ILE A 27 3.73 -5.66 5.53
N GLU A 28 3.25 -4.43 5.37
CA GLU A 28 2.84 -3.60 6.51
C GLU A 28 1.77 -4.28 7.38
N ASN A 29 0.74 -4.84 6.74
CA ASN A 29 -0.36 -5.50 7.46
C ASN A 29 0.13 -6.76 8.19
N LYS A 30 0.90 -7.62 7.51
CA LYS A 30 1.46 -8.85 8.11
C LYS A 30 2.49 -8.56 9.20
N MET A 31 3.19 -7.42 9.16
CA MET A 31 4.06 -6.98 10.25
C MET A 31 3.30 -6.44 11.46
N GLY A 32 2.01 -6.07 11.31
CA GLY A 32 1.17 -5.58 12.41
C GLY A 32 0.95 -4.06 12.42
N VAL A 33 1.13 -3.37 11.28
CA VAL A 33 0.77 -1.95 11.16
C VAL A 33 -0.74 -1.80 11.22
N ARG A 34 -1.24 -1.19 12.30
CA ARG A 34 -2.67 -1.02 12.53
C ARG A 34 -3.29 0.05 11.65
N CYS A 35 -4.50 -0.21 11.14
CA CYS A 35 -5.21 0.72 10.25
C CYS A 35 -5.58 2.04 10.92
N ASP A 36 -5.89 2.06 12.22
CA ASP A 36 -6.19 3.27 12.98
C ASP A 36 -4.99 4.20 13.18
N ARG A 37 -3.77 3.69 12.97
CA ARG A 37 -2.51 4.46 13.05
C ARG A 37 -2.02 4.95 11.69
N ARG A 38 -2.73 4.65 10.60
CA ARG A 38 -2.36 5.09 9.25
C ARG A 38 -2.74 6.56 9.04
N ILE A 39 -1.84 7.34 8.44
CA ILE A 39 -2.13 8.71 8.02
C ILE A 39 -3.08 8.67 6.83
N LYS A 40 -4.20 9.41 6.91
CA LYS A 40 -5.15 9.54 5.81
C LYS A 40 -4.56 10.47 4.73
N TYR A 41 -4.17 9.89 3.60
CA TYR A 41 -3.81 10.65 2.41
C TYR A 41 -5.09 11.00 1.62
N ASN A 42 -5.29 12.26 1.25
CA ASN A 42 -6.51 12.76 0.59
C ASN A 42 -7.84 12.37 1.29
N ALA A 43 -7.82 12.16 2.61
CA ALA A 43 -8.96 11.66 3.39
C ALA A 43 -9.53 10.31 2.91
N GLN A 44 -8.82 9.58 2.06
CA GLN A 44 -9.25 8.29 1.50
C GLN A 44 -8.59 7.11 2.22
N HIS A 45 -9.28 5.96 2.19
CA HIS A 45 -8.72 4.73 2.69
C HIS A 45 -7.61 4.25 1.75
N TYR A 46 -6.52 3.72 2.29
CA TYR A 46 -5.39 3.25 1.49
C TYR A 46 -5.76 2.12 0.52
N LYS A 47 -6.89 1.42 0.77
CA LYS A 47 -7.46 0.38 -0.10
C LYS A 47 -8.04 0.92 -1.42
N ASN A 48 -8.42 2.21 -1.47
CA ASN A 48 -9.09 2.82 -2.63
C ASN A 48 -8.22 2.89 -3.89
N VAL A 49 -6.91 2.69 -3.75
CA VAL A 49 -5.96 2.66 -4.87
C VAL A 49 -5.96 1.34 -5.65
N PHE A 50 -6.55 0.28 -5.08
CA PHE A 50 -6.66 -1.02 -5.73
C PHE A 50 -7.98 -1.12 -6.47
N LEU A 51 -7.91 -1.38 -7.77
CA LEU A 51 -9.08 -1.48 -8.65
C LEU A 51 -9.49 -2.94 -8.92
N ASN A 52 -8.58 -3.90 -8.67
CA ASN A 52 -8.84 -5.32 -8.88
C ASN A 52 -9.42 -5.95 -7.61
N GLU A 53 -10.49 -6.73 -7.75
CA GLU A 53 -11.13 -7.42 -6.62
C GLU A 53 -10.18 -8.38 -5.90
N ALA A 54 -9.30 -9.06 -6.65
CA ALA A 54 -8.30 -9.97 -6.09
C ALA A 54 -7.32 -9.24 -5.15
N ASP A 55 -6.88 -8.05 -5.54
CA ASP A 55 -5.94 -7.23 -4.76
C ASP A 55 -6.62 -6.69 -3.50
N VAL A 56 -7.86 -6.20 -3.64
CA VAL A 56 -8.67 -5.75 -2.49
C VAL A 56 -8.84 -6.89 -1.49
N LYS A 57 -9.23 -8.08 -1.96
CA LYS A 57 -9.40 -9.26 -1.11
C LYS A 57 -8.11 -9.68 -0.41
N ALA A 58 -6.98 -9.66 -1.11
CA ALA A 58 -5.68 -9.98 -0.52
C ALA A 58 -5.29 -9.00 0.60
N VAL A 59 -5.53 -7.71 0.40
CA VAL A 59 -5.29 -6.69 1.43
C VAL A 59 -6.20 -6.90 2.63
N GLU A 60 -7.49 -7.13 2.42
CA GLU A 60 -8.45 -7.37 3.51
C GLU A 60 -8.12 -8.62 4.32
N GLN A 61 -7.76 -9.71 3.64
CA GLN A 61 -7.28 -10.92 4.31
C GLN A 61 -6.07 -10.62 5.19
N SER A 62 -5.09 -9.88 4.67
CA SER A 62 -3.88 -9.51 5.44
C SER A 62 -4.16 -8.61 6.65
N GLU A 63 -5.28 -7.88 6.69
CA GLU A 63 -5.70 -7.10 7.88
C GLU A 63 -6.31 -7.99 8.97
N THR A 64 -6.92 -9.11 8.58
CA THR A 64 -7.66 -10.01 9.50
C THR A 64 -6.83 -11.17 10.04
N GLU A 65 -5.84 -11.62 9.28
CA GLU A 65 -4.94 -12.70 9.70
C GLU A 65 -4.06 -12.26 10.89
N PRO A 66 -3.68 -13.18 11.79
CA PRO A 66 -2.73 -12.87 12.86
C PRO A 66 -1.43 -12.30 12.29
N SER A 67 -1.11 -11.07 12.68
CA SER A 67 0.14 -10.42 12.29
C SER A 67 1.34 -11.05 13.00
N LEU A 68 2.54 -10.84 12.46
CA LEU A 68 3.80 -11.26 13.09
C LEU A 68 3.93 -10.70 14.52
N LEU A 69 3.53 -9.43 14.72
CA LEU A 69 3.50 -8.82 16.05
C LEU A 69 2.61 -9.62 17.01
N THR A 70 1.43 -10.06 16.56
CA THR A 70 0.49 -10.86 17.37
C THR A 70 1.02 -12.25 17.68
N LEU A 71 1.75 -12.88 16.75
CA LEU A 71 2.25 -14.25 16.89
C LEU A 71 3.51 -14.36 17.76
N VAL A 72 4.25 -13.27 17.93
CA VAL A 72 5.49 -13.22 18.74
C VAL A 72 5.23 -12.78 20.18
N GLN A 73 4.10 -12.11 20.43
CA GLN A 73 3.67 -11.66 21.76
C GLN A 73 3.20 -12.82 22.64
#